data_AF-A0A0F9KKX0-F1
#
_entry.id   AF-A0A0F9KKX0-F1
#
_cell.length_a   1.000
_cell.length_b   1.000
_cell.length_c   1.000
_cell.angle_alpha   90.00
_cell.angle_beta   90.00
_cell.angle_gamma   90.00
#
_symmetry.space_group_name_H-M   'P 1'
#
loop_
_entity.id
_entity.type
_entity.pdbx_description
1 polymer ?
#
loop_
_entity_poly.entity_id
_entity_poly.type
_entity_poly.pdbx_seq_one_letter_code
_entity_poly.pdbx_strand_id
1 'polypeptide(L)'
;MPAIPKPLVDQWSDRRWRLNNLYRIVNEDGINVPFRLNWAQEKLLGELHYLNVILKARQLGFTTVIDLYMLDECVFNSNVRAGVIAHTREDAENFFRDQAKLPYD
;
A
#
# COMPACT_ATOMS: atom_id res chain seq x y z
N MET A 1 14.65 -3.13 -27.38
CA MET A 1 13.97 -3.48 -26.10
C MET A 1 12.86 -4.46 -26.45
N PRO A 2 12.74 -5.63 -25.78
CA PRO A 2 11.64 -6.53 -26.06
C PRO A 2 10.32 -5.82 -25.75
N ALA A 3 9.33 -5.97 -26.64
CA ALA A 3 8.01 -5.40 -26.41
C ALA A 3 7.42 -6.04 -25.15
N ILE A 4 7.05 -5.20 -24.19
CA ILE A 4 6.36 -5.65 -22.98
C ILE A 4 5.02 -6.27 -23.43
N PRO A 5 4.66 -7.49 -23.01
CA PRO A 5 3.38 -8.08 -23.35
C PRO A 5 2.24 -7.13 -22.97
N LYS A 6 1.34 -6.82 -23.92
CA LYS A 6 0.17 -5.95 -23.69
C LYS A 6 -0.62 -6.28 -22.40
N PRO A 7 -0.87 -7.57 -22.05
CA PRO A 7 -1.56 -7.92 -20.82
C PRO A 7 -0.86 -7.44 -19.54
N LEU A 8 0.47 -7.31 -19.57
CA LEU A 8 1.24 -6.85 -18.41
C LEU A 8 1.07 -5.34 -18.19
N VAL A 9 0.98 -4.56 -19.28
CA VAL A 9 0.71 -3.11 -19.21
C VAL A 9 -0.67 -2.85 -18.63
N ASP A 10 -1.67 -3.64 -19.04
CA ASP A 10 -3.03 -3.52 -18.52
C ASP A 10 -3.09 -3.88 -17.03
N GLN A 11 -2.38 -4.93 -16.60
CA GLN A 11 -2.25 -5.32 -15.20
C GLN A 11 -1.57 -4.24 -14.35
N TRP A 12 -0.47 -3.67 -14.84
CA TRP A 12 0.28 -2.66 -14.11
C TRP A 12 -0.43 -1.31 -14.09
N SER A 13 -1.38 -1.06 -14.99
CA SER A 13 -2.21 0.15 -14.96
C SER A 13 -3.27 0.08 -13.85
N ASP A 14 -3.72 -1.12 -13.46
CA ASP A 14 -4.69 -1.31 -12.38
C ASP A 14 -4.02 -1.28 -11.00
N ARG A 15 -4.27 -0.22 -10.23
CA ARG A 15 -3.77 -0.06 -8.86
C ARG A 15 -4.19 -1.21 -7.93
N ARG A 16 -5.42 -1.70 -8.03
CA ARG A 16 -5.89 -2.81 -7.17
C ARG A 16 -5.12 -4.08 -7.50
N TRP A 17 -4.85 -4.31 -8.78
CA TRP A 17 -4.01 -5.41 -9.21
C TRP A 17 -2.59 -5.24 -8.68
N ARG A 18 -1.99 -4.05 -8.81
CA ARG A 18 -0.64 -3.77 -8.29
C ARG A 18 -0.52 -4.05 -6.79
N LEU A 19 -1.43 -3.49 -6.00
CA LEU A 19 -1.45 -3.71 -4.55
C LEU A 19 -1.49 -5.19 -4.20
N ASN A 20 -2.39 -5.95 -4.83
CA ASN A 20 -2.54 -7.38 -4.59
C ASN A 20 -1.48 -8.27 -5.25
N ASN A 21 -0.50 -7.77 -6.01
CA ASN A 21 0.41 -8.67 -6.73
C ASN A 21 1.88 -8.28 -6.65
N LEU A 22 2.18 -7.00 -6.45
CA LEU A 22 3.56 -6.49 -6.47
C LEU A 22 4.20 -6.43 -5.09
N TYR A 23 3.40 -6.16 -4.06
CA TYR A 23 3.93 -5.90 -2.72
C TYR A 23 3.90 -7.13 -1.82
N ARG A 24 4.89 -7.19 -0.93
CA ARG A 24 4.97 -8.17 0.14
C ARG A 24 5.06 -7.44 1.47
N ILE A 25 4.50 -8.05 2.51
CA ILE A 25 4.46 -7.51 3.87
C ILE A 25 4.92 -8.57 4.86
N VAL A 26 5.31 -8.12 6.04
CA VAL A 26 5.57 -9.01 7.18
C VAL A 26 4.26 -9.21 7.94
N ASN A 27 3.82 -10.45 8.09
CA ASN A 27 2.62 -10.76 8.87
C ASN A 27 2.91 -10.77 10.39
N GLU A 28 1.89 -11.07 11.20
CA GLU A 28 2.00 -11.11 12.67
C GLU A 28 3.00 -12.16 13.18
N ASP A 29 3.28 -13.21 12.38
CA ASP A 29 4.28 -14.24 12.68
C ASP A 29 5.70 -13.86 12.25
N GLY A 30 5.92 -12.65 11.73
CA GLY A 30 7.21 -12.20 11.23
C GLY A 30 7.58 -12.77 9.85
N ILE A 31 6.64 -13.34 9.12
CA ILE A 31 6.86 -14.00 7.83
C ILE A 31 6.58 -13.03 6.69
N ASN A 32 7.50 -12.94 5.73
CA ASN A 32 7.34 -12.16 4.51
C ASN A 32 6.38 -12.86 3.53
N VAL A 33 5.15 -12.35 3.47
CA VAL A 33 4.05 -12.90 2.67
C VAL A 33 3.57 -11.90 1.61
N PRO A 34 3.02 -12.36 0.47
CA PRO A 34 2.38 -11.46 -0.50
C PRO A 34 1.23 -10.68 0.15
N PHE A 35 1.16 -9.37 -0.10
CA PHE A 35 0.03 -8.56 0.37
C PHE A 35 -1.25 -8.96 -0.38
N ARG A 36 -2.35 -9.07 0.36
CA ARG A 36 -3.70 -9.27 -0.18
C ARG A 36 -4.67 -8.39 0.59
N LEU A 37 -5.50 -7.66 -0.14
CA LEU A 37 -6.54 -6.85 0.47
C LEU A 37 -7.52 -7.75 1.22
N ASN A 38 -7.92 -7.33 2.40
CA ASN A 38 -9.12 -7.88 3.06
C ASN A 38 -10.37 -7.08 2.66
N TRP A 39 -11.55 -7.63 2.95
CA TRP A 39 -12.84 -7.03 2.58
C TRP A 39 -13.01 -5.58 3.06
N ALA A 40 -12.46 -5.22 4.23
CA ALA A 40 -12.59 -3.87 4.79
C ALA A 40 -11.67 -2.88 4.07
N GLN A 41 -10.48 -3.33 3.69
CA GLN A 41 -9.52 -2.56 2.90
C GLN A 41 -10.02 -2.38 1.46
N GLU A 42 -10.59 -3.41 0.86
CA GLU A 42 -11.24 -3.32 -0.46
C GLU A 42 -12.35 -2.28 -0.47
N LYS A 43 -13.21 -2.30 0.56
CA LYS A 43 -14.28 -1.31 0.71
C LYS A 43 -13.71 0.11 0.81
N LEU A 44 -12.70 0.33 1.66
CA LEU A 44 -12.05 1.64 1.77
C LEU A 44 -11.49 2.11 0.42
N LEU A 45 -10.74 1.27 -0.29
CA LEU A 45 -10.18 1.60 -1.60
C LEU A 45 -11.25 1.76 -2.70
N GLY A 46 -12.41 1.14 -2.53
CA GLY A 46 -13.61 1.31 -3.37
C GLY A 46 -14.26 2.68 -3.24
N GLU A 47 -14.21 3.25 -2.04
CA GLU A 47 -14.95 4.44 -1.64
C GLU A 47 -14.03 5.68 -1.46
N LEU A 48 -12.74 5.57 -1.83
CA LEU A 48 -11.78 6.66 -1.69
C LEU A 48 -12.23 7.92 -2.42
N HIS A 49 -12.15 9.04 -1.70
CA HIS A 49 -12.34 10.38 -2.22
C HIS A 49 -11.06 11.22 -2.03
N TYR A 50 -11.08 12.51 -2.40
CA TYR A 50 -9.93 13.40 -2.20
C TYR A 50 -9.54 13.59 -0.72
N LEU A 51 -10.49 13.43 0.20
CA LEU A 51 -10.32 13.49 1.64
C LEU A 51 -11.16 12.38 2.27
N ASN A 52 -10.50 11.49 3.02
CA ASN A 52 -11.16 10.37 3.67
C ASN A 52 -10.91 10.46 5.17
N VAL A 53 -11.99 10.48 5.96
CA VAL A 53 -11.93 10.40 7.41
C VAL A 53 -12.64 9.12 7.82
N ILE A 54 -11.89 8.19 8.41
CA ILE A 54 -12.41 6.86 8.74
C ILE A 54 -12.35 6.61 10.24
N LEU A 55 -13.44 6.06 10.77
CA LEU A 55 -13.40 5.37 12.04
C LEU A 55 -12.96 3.94 11.77
N LYS A 56 -11.75 3.60 12.22
CA LYS A 56 -11.18 2.27 12.01
C LYS A 56 -11.26 1.42 13.28
N ALA A 57 -11.62 0.14 13.10
CA ALA A 57 -11.40 -0.87 14.11
C ALA A 57 -9.92 -1.30 14.14
N ARG A 58 -9.45 -1.82 15.27
CA ARG A 58 -8.08 -2.37 15.39
C ARG A 58 -7.95 -3.66 14.57
N GLN A 59 -6.71 -4.07 14.29
CA GLN A 59 -6.36 -5.38 13.67
C GLN A 59 -6.88 -5.61 12.23
N LEU A 60 -7.40 -4.59 11.55
CA LEU A 60 -7.79 -4.70 10.12
C LEU A 60 -6.67 -4.31 9.13
N GLY A 61 -5.47 -4.01 9.63
CA GLY A 61 -4.32 -3.68 8.79
C GLY A 61 -4.48 -2.38 7.99
N PHE A 62 -5.27 -1.41 8.48
CA PHE A 62 -5.51 -0.16 7.74
C PHE A 62 -4.26 0.67 7.51
N THR A 63 -3.32 0.69 8.46
CA THR A 63 -2.05 1.40 8.30
C THR A 63 -1.25 0.79 7.14
N THR A 64 -1.13 -0.54 7.09
CA THR A 64 -0.47 -1.28 6.00
C THR A 64 -1.02 -0.92 4.63
N VAL A 65 -2.35 -0.96 4.44
CA VAL A 65 -2.91 -0.66 3.10
C VAL A 65 -2.74 0.80 2.71
N ILE A 66 -2.83 1.74 3.67
CA ILE A 66 -2.69 3.17 3.39
C ILE A 66 -1.23 3.50 3.04
N ASP A 67 -0.27 2.95 3.78
CA ASP A 67 1.15 3.16 3.52
C ASP A 67 1.58 2.51 2.20
N LEU A 68 1.10 1.31 1.89
CA LEU A 68 1.30 0.67 0.58
C LEU A 68 0.65 1.46 -0.56
N TYR A 69 -0.55 2.01 -0.35
CA TYR A 69 -1.19 2.88 -1.32
C TYR A 69 -0.35 4.13 -1.58
N MET A 70 0.17 4.76 -0.52
CA MET A 70 1.05 5.92 -0.64
C MET A 70 2.35 5.58 -1.37
N LEU A 71 2.95 4.42 -1.08
CA LEU A 71 4.12 3.91 -1.77
C LEU A 71 3.83 3.69 -3.26
N ASP A 72 2.75 3.00 -3.58
CA ASP A 72 2.32 2.74 -4.96
C ASP A 72 2.12 4.05 -5.74
N GLU A 73 1.49 5.05 -5.13
CA GLU A 73 1.36 6.36 -5.74
C GLU A 73 2.72 7.03 -6.00
N CYS A 74 3.67 6.93 -5.06
CA CYS A 74 5.02 7.48 -5.23
C CYS A 74 5.84 6.75 -6.30
N VAL A 75 5.66 5.43 -6.44
CA VAL A 75 6.41 4.61 -7.41
C VAL A 75 5.86 4.79 -8.82
N PHE A 76 4.54 4.82 -8.99
CA PHE A 76 3.90 4.80 -10.30
C PHE A 76 3.53 6.19 -10.84
N ASN A 77 3.68 7.25 -10.05
CA ASN A 77 3.41 8.63 -10.49
C ASN A 77 4.60 9.54 -10.21
N SER A 78 4.98 10.34 -11.21
CA SER A 78 6.02 11.35 -11.04
C SER A 78 5.53 12.51 -10.18
N ASN A 79 6.44 13.11 -9.40
CA ASN A 79 6.21 14.29 -8.58
C ASN A 79 5.18 14.11 -7.44
N VAL A 80 4.94 12.87 -7.00
CA VAL A 80 4.14 12.59 -5.79
C VAL A 80 5.05 12.55 -4.56
N ARG A 81 4.59 13.17 -3.48
CA ARG A 81 5.22 13.07 -2.14
C ARG A 81 4.14 12.65 -1.16
N ALA A 82 4.39 11.57 -0.43
CA ALA A 82 3.52 11.09 0.63
C ALA A 82 4.16 11.36 2.00
N GLY A 83 3.34 11.58 3.01
CA GLY A 83 3.78 11.81 4.38
C GLY A 83 2.83 11.17 5.38
N VAL A 84 3.39 10.50 6.38
CA VAL A 84 2.65 9.88 7.48
C VAL A 84 2.88 10.70 8.74
N ILE A 85 1.79 11.10 9.40
CA ILE A 85 1.83 11.77 10.70
C ILE A 85 1.28 10.80 11.74
N ALA A 86 2.08 10.51 12.75
CA ALA A 86 1.73 9.64 13.86
C ALA A 86 1.80 10.39 15.19
N HIS A 87 1.41 9.71 16.27
CA HIS A 87 1.42 10.31 17.62
C HIS A 87 2.85 10.61 18.08
N THR A 88 3.80 9.71 17.79
CA THR A 88 5.22 9.88 18.07
C THR A 88 6.05 9.76 16.79
N ARG A 89 7.29 10.27 16.84
CA ARG A 89 8.24 10.14 15.73
C ARG A 89 8.65 8.68 15.54
N GLU A 90 8.87 7.96 16.64
CA GLU A 90 9.23 6.54 16.62
C GLU A 90 8.14 5.70 15.95
N ASP A 91 6.85 5.99 16.20
CA ASP A 91 5.73 5.32 15.51
C ASP A 91 5.78 5.57 14.00
N ALA A 92 6.00 6.83 13.59
CA ALA A 92 6.10 7.18 12.17
C ALA A 92 7.30 6.50 11.49
N GLU A 93 8.44 6.43 12.17
CA GLU A 93 9.64 5.74 11.69
C GLU A 93 9.41 4.23 11.53
N ASN A 94 8.69 3.61 12.47
CA ASN A 94 8.30 2.20 12.39
C ASN A 94 7.37 1.93 11.21
N PHE A 95 6.34 2.76 11.02
CA PHE A 95 5.43 2.64 9.86
C PHE A 95 6.20 2.76 8.54
N PHE A 96 7.07 3.77 8.42
CA PHE A 96 7.88 3.95 7.22
C PHE A 96 8.77 2.75 6.94
N ARG A 97 9.49 2.23 7.94
CA ARG A 97 10.38 1.08 7.77
C ARG A 97 9.60 -0.18 7.36
N ASP A 98 8.53 -0.49 8.08
CA ASP A 98 7.88 -1.81 7.97
C ASP A 98 6.86 -1.85 6.82
N GLN A 99 6.20 -0.73 6.50
CA GLN A 99 5.08 -0.68 5.57
C GLN A 99 5.40 0.01 4.24
N ALA A 100 6.46 0.84 4.17
CA ALA A 100 6.86 1.51 2.94
C ALA A 100 8.22 1.04 2.41
N LYS A 101 9.25 1.02 3.28
CA LYS A 101 10.61 0.63 2.86
C LYS A 101 10.72 -0.86 2.55
N LEU A 102 10.25 -1.73 3.46
CA LEU A 102 10.33 -3.17 3.26
C LEU A 102 9.62 -3.67 1.99
N PRO A 103 8.41 -3.16 1.63
CA PRO A 103 7.76 -3.56 0.38
C PRO A 103 8.37 -2.93 -0.88
N TYR A 104 9.20 -1.90 -0.74
CA TYR A 104 9.89 -1.23 -1.85
C TYR A 104 11.22 -1.90 -2.20
N ASP A 105 11.98 -2.29 -1.17
CA ASP A 105 13.28 -2.98 -1.29
C ASP A 105 13.12 -4.44 -1.77
#